data_AF-A0ABD0Y2U4-F1
#
_entry.id   AF-A0ABD0Y2U4-F1
#
_cell.length_a   1.000
_cell.length_b   1.000
_cell.length_c   1.000
_cell.angle_alpha   90.00
_cell.angle_beta   90.00
_cell.angle_gamma   90.00
#
_symmetry.space_group_name_H-M   'P 1'
#
loop_
_entity.id
_entity.type
_entity.pdbx_description
1 polymer ?
#
loop_
_entity_poly.entity_id
_entity_poly.type
_entity_poly.pdbx_seq_one_letter_code
_entity_poly.pdbx_strand_id
1 'polypeptide(L)'
;MEDGNLLDRVRILLQRDIAYYELHQNVLQEALCPGVVGGALDFPHHASFAAVKMVTWWEQNHISVFASPSDIRGTTAGEEDMSQTMTEEELVTTVSNTCQQLMGHLHTLTQQALDHADLQVLISTLGAAAVVANALWVYNHNREAYPKGLSFTKCVRDYQSMCEALAERLLDLHCRLISLYVLQDADSLHWEDGQQFFESERGSFVVQMWWLYMNDYIIFFFFFSGTKDDLWNTVPPKTAQRIFAGMLNESLTILSVRYSRVTNLRSSY
;
A
#
# COMPACT_ATOMS: atom_id res chain seq x y z
N MET A 1 9.77 -7.92 26.39
CA MET A 1 10.02 -6.47 26.28
C MET A 1 9.24 -5.84 27.42
N GLU A 2 9.97 -5.23 28.34
CA GLU A 2 9.52 -4.80 29.67
C GLU A 2 8.35 -3.78 29.60
N ASP A 3 7.33 -4.02 30.43
CA ASP A 3 6.39 -3.16 31.19
C ASP A 3 6.47 -1.62 31.07
N GLY A 4 6.69 -1.07 29.88
CA GLY A 4 6.58 0.36 29.59
C GLY A 4 5.18 0.79 29.16
N ASN A 5 4.82 2.05 29.44
CA ASN A 5 3.65 2.75 28.91
C ASN A 5 3.56 2.56 27.38
N LEU A 6 2.36 2.35 26.84
CA LEU A 6 2.13 2.11 25.40
C LEU A 6 2.84 3.15 24.51
N LEU A 7 2.89 4.41 24.94
CA LEU A 7 3.56 5.49 24.23
C LEU A 7 5.06 5.23 24.04
N ASP A 8 5.74 4.70 25.04
CA ASP A 8 7.17 4.40 24.96
C ASP A 8 7.43 3.18 24.07
N ARG A 9 6.55 2.17 24.15
CA ARG A 9 6.60 1.00 23.25
C ARG A 9 6.46 1.41 21.78
N VAL A 10 5.53 2.32 21.48
CA VAL A 10 5.33 2.85 20.12
C VAL A 10 6.55 3.62 19.65
N ARG A 11 7.13 4.49 20.48
CA ARG A 11 8.35 5.24 20.12
C ARG A 11 9.51 4.33 19.77
N ILE A 12 9.76 3.31 20.60
CA ILE A 12 10.82 2.32 20.37
C ILE A 12 10.55 1.52 19.09
N LEU A 13 9.30 1.15 18.84
CA LEU A 13 8.91 0.42 17.62
C LEU A 13 9.21 1.26 16.36
N LEU A 14 8.74 2.51 16.32
CA LEU A 14 8.95 3.39 15.17
C LEU A 14 10.44 3.72 14.95
N GLN A 15 11.19 3.91 16.03
CA GLN A 15 12.64 4.13 15.95
C GLN A 15 13.38 2.90 15.40
N ARG A 16 12.94 1.68 15.73
CA ARG A 16 13.50 0.46 15.18
C ARG A 16 13.10 0.25 13.73
N ASP A 17 11.87 0.57 13.37
CA ASP A 17 11.36 0.45 12.01
C ASP A 17 12.13 1.38 11.06
N ILE A 18 12.35 2.64 11.45
CA ILE A 18 13.16 3.57 10.64
C ILE A 18 14.63 3.14 10.53
N ALA A 19 15.24 2.65 11.62
CA ALA A 19 16.61 2.16 11.59
C ALA A 19 16.76 0.90 10.71
N TYR A 20 15.75 0.03 10.71
CA TYR A 20 15.70 -1.13 9.83
C TYR A 20 15.59 -0.70 8.36
N TYR A 21 14.72 0.27 8.07
CA TYR A 21 14.57 0.86 6.74
C TYR A 21 15.87 1.49 6.25
N GLU A 22 16.55 2.29 7.07
CA GLU A 22 17.83 2.91 6.70
C GLU A 22 18.89 1.87 6.33
N LEU A 23 18.92 0.73 7.03
CA LEU A 23 19.90 -0.34 6.81
C LEU A 23 19.57 -1.24 5.61
N HIS A 24 18.30 -1.59 5.41
CA HIS A 24 17.89 -2.61 4.43
C HIS A 24 17.14 -2.05 3.21
N GLN A 25 16.76 -0.77 3.25
CA GLN A 25 15.90 -0.12 2.24
C GLN A 25 14.60 -0.91 1.98
N ASN A 26 14.05 -1.50 3.04
CA ASN A 26 12.80 -2.26 2.96
C ASN A 26 12.02 -2.08 4.26
N VAL A 27 10.69 -2.13 4.16
CA VAL A 27 9.78 -2.09 5.31
C VAL A 27 9.38 -3.51 5.67
N LEU A 28 9.45 -3.85 6.96
CA LEU A 28 8.99 -5.14 7.44
C LEU A 28 7.48 -5.27 7.24
N GLN A 29 7.05 -6.37 6.62
CA GLN A 29 5.65 -6.68 6.38
C GLN A 29 5.19 -7.85 7.24
N GLU A 30 3.96 -7.79 7.74
CA GLU A 30 3.30 -8.87 8.48
C GLU A 30 1.96 -9.20 7.80
N ALA A 31 1.63 -10.49 7.70
CA ALA A 31 0.36 -10.94 7.15
C ALA A 31 -0.78 -10.69 8.15
N LEU A 32 -1.85 -10.03 7.70
CA LEU A 32 -3.01 -9.74 8.55
C LEU A 32 -3.92 -10.94 8.72
N CYS A 33 -4.24 -11.60 7.60
CA CYS A 33 -5.08 -12.80 7.49
C CYS A 33 -4.65 -13.62 6.26
N PRO A 34 -4.28 -14.91 6.39
CA PRO A 34 -3.81 -15.72 5.25
C PRO A 34 -4.93 -16.23 4.32
N GLY A 35 -6.22 -16.02 4.64
CA GLY A 35 -7.33 -16.69 3.95
C GLY A 35 -8.40 -15.78 3.31
N VAL A 36 -8.54 -14.52 3.73
CA VAL A 36 -9.59 -13.62 3.22
C VAL A 36 -9.02 -12.22 3.06
N VAL A 37 -9.10 -11.69 1.84
CA VAL A 37 -8.68 -10.32 1.47
C VAL A 37 -9.93 -9.53 1.08
N GLY A 38 -10.01 -8.26 1.48
CA GLY A 38 -11.15 -7.39 1.18
C GLY A 38 -12.26 -7.43 2.24
N GLY A 39 -13.51 -7.52 1.80
CA GLY A 39 -14.71 -7.48 2.67
C GLY A 39 -15.31 -6.07 2.81
N ALA A 40 -16.18 -5.88 3.81
CA ALA A 40 -16.86 -4.60 4.03
C ALA A 40 -15.87 -3.44 4.31
N LEU A 41 -14.74 -3.75 4.94
CA LEU A 41 -13.69 -2.80 5.31
C LEU A 41 -12.47 -2.83 4.38
N ASP A 42 -12.47 -3.68 3.34
CA ASP A 42 -11.40 -3.73 2.33
C ASP A 42 -9.98 -3.93 2.92
N PHE A 43 -9.77 -4.96 3.75
CA PHE A 43 -8.46 -5.21 4.36
C PHE A 43 -7.42 -5.75 3.36
N PRO A 44 -6.14 -5.29 3.42
CA PRO A 44 -5.05 -5.87 2.64
C PRO A 44 -4.56 -7.20 3.22
N HIS A 45 -3.83 -8.00 2.41
CA HIS A 45 -3.29 -9.29 2.84
C HIS A 45 -2.05 -9.11 3.74
N HIS A 46 -1.17 -8.17 3.39
CA HIS A 46 0.00 -7.76 4.15
C HIS A 46 -0.04 -6.27 4.46
N ALA A 47 0.56 -5.87 5.58
CA ALA A 47 0.80 -4.46 5.90
C ALA A 47 2.10 -4.30 6.68
N SER A 48 2.55 -3.05 6.85
CA SER A 48 3.73 -2.75 7.67
C SER A 48 3.59 -3.35 9.07
N PHE A 49 4.64 -4.05 9.50
CA PHE A 49 4.78 -4.65 10.83
C PHE A 49 4.46 -3.64 11.93
N ALA A 50 4.95 -2.40 11.80
CA ALA A 50 4.70 -1.36 12.80
C ALA A 50 3.20 -1.06 12.96
N ALA A 51 2.47 -0.92 11.86
CA ALA A 51 1.03 -0.66 11.88
C ALA A 51 0.23 -1.87 12.43
N VAL A 52 0.61 -3.10 12.04
CA VAL A 52 -0.05 -4.32 12.53
C VAL A 52 0.13 -4.49 14.04
N LYS A 53 1.34 -4.26 14.57
CA LYS A 53 1.60 -4.31 16.02
C LYS A 53 0.86 -3.21 16.76
N MET A 54 0.82 -1.99 16.22
CA MET A 54 0.09 -0.89 16.84
C MET A 54 -1.41 -1.18 16.95
N VAL A 55 -2.05 -1.66 15.88
CA VAL A 55 -3.47 -2.04 15.92
C VAL A 55 -3.71 -3.18 16.91
N THR A 56 -2.78 -4.14 16.99
CA THR A 56 -2.88 -5.25 17.96
C THR A 56 -2.80 -4.75 19.40
N TRP A 57 -1.90 -3.81 19.69
CA TRP A 57 -1.82 -3.18 21.01
C TRP A 57 -3.04 -2.32 21.33
N TRP A 58 -3.58 -1.59 20.36
CA TRP A 58 -4.83 -0.85 20.55
C TRP A 58 -5.99 -1.80 20.88
N GLU A 59 -6.06 -2.95 20.21
CA GLU A 59 -7.08 -3.96 20.48
C GLU A 59 -6.96 -4.54 21.89
N GLN A 60 -5.75 -4.84 22.34
CA GLN A 60 -5.52 -5.30 23.72
C GLN A 60 -5.98 -4.26 24.75
N ASN A 61 -5.72 -2.97 24.51
CA ASN A 61 -6.21 -1.90 25.37
C ASN A 61 -7.73 -1.69 25.27
N HIS A 62 -8.33 -1.90 24.10
CA HIS A 62 -9.79 -1.86 23.95
C HIS A 62 -10.45 -2.98 24.76
N ILE A 63 -9.90 -4.20 24.70
CA ILE A 63 -10.39 -5.35 25.45
C ILE A 63 -10.23 -5.11 26.97
N SER A 64 -9.12 -4.51 27.42
CA SER A 64 -8.93 -4.24 28.84
C SER A 64 -9.92 -3.21 29.41
N VAL A 65 -10.37 -2.26 28.58
CA VAL A 65 -11.34 -1.22 28.99
C VAL A 65 -12.78 -1.70 28.89
N PHE A 66 -13.16 -2.34 27.77
CA PHE A 66 -14.56 -2.67 27.47
C PHE A 66 -14.94 -4.13 27.73
N ALA A 67 -13.97 -5.00 28.06
CA ALA A 67 -14.14 -6.45 28.23
C ALA A 67 -14.82 -7.16 27.04
N SER A 68 -14.90 -6.49 25.88
CA SER A 68 -15.47 -6.98 24.63
C SER A 68 -14.49 -6.71 23.48
N PRO A 69 -14.24 -7.70 22.60
CA PRO A 69 -13.47 -7.47 21.39
C PRO A 69 -14.21 -6.50 20.46
N SER A 70 -13.46 -5.72 19.69
CA SER A 70 -14.01 -4.74 18.75
C SER A 70 -14.45 -5.34 17.40
N ASP A 71 -14.26 -6.65 17.22
CA ASP A 71 -14.54 -7.43 16.00
C ASP A 71 -13.61 -7.11 14.79
N ILE A 72 -12.53 -6.32 15.00
CA ILE A 72 -11.52 -6.00 13.96
C ILE A 72 -10.73 -7.25 13.53
N ARG A 73 -10.45 -8.14 14.47
CA ARG A 73 -9.76 -9.41 14.23
C ARG A 73 -10.42 -10.45 15.13
N GLY A 74 -10.91 -11.55 14.57
CA GLY A 74 -11.44 -12.70 15.31
C GLY A 74 -10.35 -13.44 16.09
N THR A 75 -9.56 -12.73 16.88
CA THR A 75 -8.41 -13.24 17.61
C THR A 75 -8.85 -13.58 19.03
N THR A 76 -8.69 -14.85 19.37
CA THR A 76 -8.74 -15.38 20.73
C THR A 76 -7.78 -14.60 21.61
N ALA A 77 -8.25 -14.22 22.80
CA ALA A 77 -7.46 -13.61 23.86
C ALA A 77 -6.10 -14.30 24.01
N GLY A 78 -5.05 -13.64 23.51
CA GLY A 78 -3.69 -13.97 23.87
C GLY A 78 -3.45 -13.42 25.27
N GLU A 79 -3.19 -14.32 26.21
CA GLU A 79 -2.83 -14.02 27.60
C GLU A 79 -1.50 -13.23 27.63
N GLU A 80 -1.57 -11.92 27.50
CA GLU A 80 -0.56 -11.01 28.04
C GLU A 80 -1.27 -10.08 29.02
N ASP A 81 -1.16 -10.46 30.28
CA ASP A 81 -1.75 -9.85 31.47
C ASP A 81 -1.21 -8.42 31.63
N MET A 82 -1.98 -7.43 31.17
CA MET A 82 -1.64 -6.01 31.32
C MET A 82 -2.55 -5.39 32.39
N SER A 83 -2.05 -5.40 33.63
CA SER A 83 -2.74 -4.96 34.84
C SER A 83 -2.84 -3.43 34.96
N GLN A 84 -3.43 -2.76 33.99
CA GLN A 84 -3.82 -1.36 34.12
C GLN A 84 -5.20 -1.15 33.52
N THR A 85 -6.21 -1.04 34.38
CA THR A 85 -7.54 -0.56 34.00
C THR A 85 -7.42 0.92 33.59
N MET A 86 -7.20 1.16 32.31
CA MET A 86 -7.23 2.51 31.73
C MET A 86 -8.67 3.02 31.70
N THR A 87 -8.86 4.32 31.86
CA THR A 87 -10.18 4.94 31.64
C THR A 87 -10.47 5.09 30.14
N GLU A 88 -11.74 5.21 29.77
CA GLU A 88 -12.17 5.38 28.37
C GLU A 88 -11.56 6.65 27.72
N GLU A 89 -11.40 7.73 28.48
CA GLU A 89 -10.77 8.98 28.04
C GLU A 89 -9.26 8.84 27.84
N GLU A 90 -8.58 8.13 28.74
CA GLU A 90 -7.16 7.82 28.61
C GLU A 90 -6.89 6.94 27.39
N LEU A 91 -7.77 5.98 27.09
CA LEU A 91 -7.66 5.15 25.89
C LEU A 91 -7.76 5.99 24.62
N VAL A 92 -8.77 6.86 24.51
CA VAL A 92 -8.98 7.69 23.32
C VAL A 92 -7.81 8.65 23.11
N THR A 93 -7.32 9.27 24.17
CA THR A 93 -6.16 10.18 24.10
C THR A 93 -4.89 9.44 23.73
N THR A 94 -4.66 8.26 24.30
CA THR A 94 -3.47 7.44 24.02
C THR A 94 -3.47 6.92 22.58
N VAL A 95 -4.60 6.39 22.10
CA VAL A 95 -4.78 5.95 20.71
C VAL A 95 -4.60 7.13 19.75
N SER A 96 -5.18 8.29 20.06
CA SER A 96 -5.03 9.48 19.22
C SER A 96 -3.56 9.96 19.14
N ASN A 97 -2.84 9.96 20.26
CA ASN A 97 -1.43 10.37 20.32
C ASN A 97 -0.50 9.38 19.60
N THR A 98 -0.75 8.08 19.73
CA THR A 98 0.03 7.05 19.03
C THR A 98 -0.26 7.06 17.53
N CYS A 99 -1.52 7.28 17.15
CA CYS A 99 -1.96 7.47 15.78
C CYS A 99 -1.25 8.65 15.09
N GLN A 100 -1.14 9.80 15.76
CA GLN A 100 -0.38 10.95 15.23
C GLN A 100 1.12 10.64 15.05
N GLN A 101 1.73 9.89 15.98
CA GLN A 101 3.14 9.48 15.86
C GLN A 101 3.36 8.55 14.67
N LEU A 102 2.50 7.55 14.47
CA LEU A 102 2.57 6.66 13.33
C LEU A 102 2.35 7.42 12.02
N MET A 103 1.41 8.36 11.98
CA MET A 103 1.17 9.17 10.79
C MET A 103 2.40 10.01 10.41
N GLY A 104 3.08 10.60 11.40
CA GLY A 104 4.36 11.29 11.18
C GLY A 104 5.44 10.37 10.63
N HIS A 105 5.56 9.16 11.17
CA HIS A 105 6.49 8.14 10.68
C HIS A 105 6.21 7.71 9.24
N LEU A 106 4.94 7.40 8.92
CA LEU A 106 4.54 7.03 7.57
C LEU A 106 4.76 8.17 6.56
N HIS A 107 4.62 9.44 6.98
CA HIS A 107 4.93 10.58 6.12
C HIS A 107 6.42 10.67 5.79
N THR A 108 7.30 10.47 6.79
CA THR A 108 8.75 10.41 6.57
C THR A 108 9.13 9.27 5.61
N LEU A 109 8.60 8.07 5.83
CA LEU A 109 8.82 6.92 4.93
C LEU A 109 8.33 7.21 3.52
N THR A 110 7.16 7.85 3.38
CA THR A 110 6.60 8.22 2.08
C THR A 110 7.52 9.18 1.35
N GLN A 111 8.03 10.22 2.04
CA GLN A 111 8.92 11.19 1.42
C GLN A 111 10.22 10.54 0.94
N GLN A 112 10.84 9.72 1.80
CA GLN A 112 12.07 9.00 1.44
C GLN A 112 11.85 8.02 0.29
N ALA A 113 10.71 7.32 0.27
CA ALA A 113 10.36 6.40 -0.81
C ALA A 113 10.13 7.14 -2.14
N LEU A 114 9.53 8.33 -2.11
CA LEU A 114 9.38 9.16 -3.31
C LEU A 114 10.72 9.68 -3.83
N ASP A 115 11.63 10.09 -2.94
CA ASP A 115 12.95 10.58 -3.31
C ASP A 115 13.83 9.47 -3.93
N HIS A 116 13.64 8.23 -3.49
CA HIS A 116 14.33 7.05 -4.02
C HIS A 116 13.54 6.28 -5.10
N ALA A 117 12.33 6.73 -5.43
CA ALA A 117 11.38 6.05 -6.32
C ALA A 117 11.12 4.57 -5.95
N ASP A 118 11.06 4.28 -4.65
CA ASP A 118 10.81 2.94 -4.12
C ASP A 118 9.30 2.64 -4.06
N LEU A 119 8.83 1.91 -5.07
CA LEU A 119 7.44 1.48 -5.17
C LEU A 119 7.03 0.53 -4.04
N GLN A 120 7.91 -0.36 -3.60
CA GLN A 120 7.59 -1.39 -2.61
C GLN A 120 7.32 -0.74 -1.25
N VAL A 121 8.10 0.27 -0.90
CA VAL A 121 7.91 1.03 0.34
C VAL A 121 6.61 1.84 0.28
N LEU A 122 6.30 2.49 -0.85
CA LEU A 122 5.03 3.23 -1.03
C LEU A 122 3.80 2.32 -0.95
N ILE A 123 3.88 1.12 -1.55
CA ILE A 123 2.83 0.10 -1.47
C ILE A 123 2.63 -0.35 -0.01
N SER A 124 3.73 -0.55 0.72
CA SER A 124 3.71 -0.95 2.13
C SER A 124 3.14 0.13 3.05
N THR A 125 3.48 1.40 2.84
CA THR A 125 2.96 2.52 3.62
C THR A 125 1.48 2.77 3.35
N LEU A 126 1.02 2.57 2.10
CA LEU A 126 -0.41 2.62 1.75
C LEU A 126 -1.19 1.50 2.45
N GLY A 127 -0.69 0.27 2.46
CA GLY A 127 -1.28 -0.83 3.21
C GLY A 127 -1.35 -0.56 4.71
N ALA A 128 -0.28 0.00 5.29
CA ALA A 128 -0.23 0.41 6.68
C ALA A 128 -1.28 1.46 7.04
N ALA A 129 -1.42 2.50 6.21
CA ALA A 129 -2.39 3.56 6.42
C ALA A 129 -3.83 3.05 6.33
N ALA A 130 -4.12 2.13 5.39
CA ALA A 130 -5.44 1.54 5.23
C ALA A 130 -5.87 0.70 6.44
N VAL A 131 -4.97 -0.13 6.98
CA VAL A 131 -5.25 -0.96 8.15
C VAL A 131 -5.59 -0.10 9.37
N VAL A 132 -4.83 0.97 9.58
CA VAL A 132 -5.07 1.91 10.69
C VAL A 132 -6.40 2.64 10.50
N ALA A 133 -6.70 3.11 9.29
CA ALA A 133 -7.98 3.74 8.97
C ALA A 133 -9.17 2.82 9.28
N ASN A 134 -9.07 1.55 8.86
CA ASN A 134 -10.10 0.55 9.09
C ASN A 134 -10.29 0.23 10.57
N ALA A 135 -9.20 0.07 11.32
CA ALA A 135 -9.26 -0.18 12.76
C ALA A 135 -9.94 0.97 13.51
N LEU A 136 -9.55 2.21 13.23
CA LEU A 136 -10.15 3.41 13.83
C LEU A 136 -11.61 3.61 13.40
N TRP A 137 -11.98 3.18 12.20
CA TRP A 137 -13.37 3.20 11.74
C TRP A 137 -14.23 2.25 12.56
N VAL A 138 -13.75 1.04 12.86
CA VAL A 138 -14.48 0.07 13.69
C VAL A 138 -14.64 0.60 15.12
N TYR A 139 -13.61 1.18 15.72
CA TYR A 139 -13.74 1.84 17.03
C TYR A 139 -14.78 2.97 17.02
N ASN A 140 -14.90 3.74 15.93
CA ASN A 140 -15.96 4.73 15.78
C ASN A 140 -17.34 4.12 15.54
N HIS A 141 -17.44 2.93 14.95
CA HIS A 141 -18.73 2.28 14.70
C HIS A 141 -19.31 1.72 16.01
N ASN A 142 -18.45 1.23 16.90
CA ASN A 142 -18.80 0.75 18.24
C ASN A 142 -19.08 1.90 19.24
N ARG A 143 -19.67 3.00 18.75
CA ARG A 143 -19.92 4.25 19.48
C ARG A 143 -20.82 4.12 20.71
N GLU A 144 -21.58 3.04 20.83
CA GLU A 144 -22.37 2.74 22.03
C GLU A 144 -21.48 2.50 23.25
N ALA A 145 -20.22 2.11 23.04
CA ALA A 145 -19.23 1.92 24.10
C ALA A 145 -18.59 3.22 24.60
N TYR A 146 -18.68 4.32 23.86
CA TYR A 146 -17.96 5.57 24.20
C TYR A 146 -18.89 6.69 24.72
N PRO A 147 -18.45 7.50 25.70
CA PRO A 147 -19.19 8.66 26.17
C PRO A 147 -19.38 9.69 25.06
N LYS A 148 -20.51 10.42 25.10
CA LYS A 148 -20.83 11.47 24.12
C LYS A 148 -19.75 12.56 24.12
N GLY A 149 -18.91 12.57 23.07
CA GLY A 149 -17.89 13.59 22.85
C GLY A 149 -16.53 13.04 22.40
N LEU A 150 -16.25 11.77 22.68
CA LEU A 150 -15.00 11.11 22.28
C LEU A 150 -15.19 10.42 20.93
N SER A 151 -14.35 10.75 19.94
CA SER A 151 -14.39 10.08 18.64
C SER A 151 -13.04 10.10 17.93
N PHE A 152 -12.77 9.04 17.18
CA PHE A 152 -11.58 8.92 16.31
C PHE A 152 -11.81 9.48 14.91
N THR A 153 -12.90 10.22 14.69
CA THR A 153 -13.32 10.66 13.34
C THR A 153 -12.27 11.50 12.63
N LYS A 154 -11.56 12.35 13.37
CA LYS A 154 -10.44 13.12 12.82
C LYS A 154 -9.33 12.20 12.31
N CYS A 155 -8.85 11.29 13.15
CA CYS A 155 -7.80 10.34 12.79
C CYS A 155 -8.20 9.47 11.59
N VAL A 156 -9.45 8.99 11.52
CA VAL A 156 -9.95 8.25 10.34
C VAL A 156 -9.83 9.09 9.07
N ARG A 157 -10.28 10.36 9.11
CA ARG A 157 -10.21 11.25 7.95
C ARG A 157 -8.78 11.54 7.51
N ASP A 158 -7.88 11.76 8.47
CA ASP A 158 -6.47 12.04 8.19
C ASP A 158 -5.81 10.86 7.48
N TYR A 159 -6.04 9.63 7.96
CA TYR A 159 -5.52 8.41 7.33
C TYR A 159 -6.18 8.08 5.98
N GLN A 160 -7.47 8.34 5.82
CA GLN A 160 -8.15 8.19 4.52
C GLN A 160 -7.57 9.17 3.49
N SER A 161 -7.37 10.43 3.87
CA SER A 161 -6.73 11.43 3.00
C SER A 161 -5.31 11.02 2.62
N MET A 162 -4.55 10.44 3.56
CA MET A 162 -3.22 9.92 3.27
C MET A 162 -3.26 8.75 2.29
N CYS A 163 -4.20 7.80 2.45
CA CYS A 163 -4.37 6.69 1.51
C CYS A 163 -4.69 7.18 0.10
N GLU A 164 -5.59 8.16 -0.03
CA GLU A 164 -5.94 8.76 -1.32
C GLU A 164 -4.74 9.41 -2.00
N ALA A 165 -4.00 10.25 -1.27
CA ALA A 165 -2.81 10.92 -1.78
C ALA A 165 -1.71 9.93 -2.18
N LEU A 166 -1.45 8.91 -1.36
CA LEU A 166 -0.47 7.86 -1.65
C LEU A 166 -0.85 7.06 -2.90
N ALA A 167 -2.12 6.69 -3.05
CA ALA A 167 -2.58 5.95 -4.21
C ALA A 167 -2.45 6.75 -5.52
N GLU A 168 -2.67 8.07 -5.49
CA GLU A 168 -2.42 8.94 -6.65
C GLU A 168 -0.93 9.02 -7.00
N ARG A 169 -0.05 9.19 -6.01
CA ARG A 169 1.41 9.22 -6.23
C ARG A 169 1.93 7.89 -6.77
N LEU A 170 1.44 6.78 -6.24
CA LEU A 170 1.81 5.44 -6.67
C LEU A 170 1.38 5.20 -8.14
N LEU A 171 0.17 5.61 -8.50
CA LEU A 171 -0.31 5.56 -9.89
C LEU A 171 0.59 6.40 -10.83
N ASP A 172 0.89 7.65 -10.46
CA ASP A 172 1.75 8.53 -11.26
C ASP A 172 3.13 7.92 -11.50
N LEU A 173 3.75 7.37 -10.45
CA LEU A 173 5.06 6.74 -10.54
C LEU A 173 5.04 5.50 -11.45
N HIS A 174 4.03 4.63 -11.32
CA HIS A 174 3.85 3.50 -12.23
C HIS A 174 3.64 3.94 -13.68
N CYS A 175 2.76 4.91 -13.94
CA CYS A 175 2.52 5.44 -15.27
C CYS A 175 3.80 6.03 -15.90
N ARG A 176 4.58 6.76 -15.11
CA ARG A 176 5.87 7.32 -15.53
C ARG A 176 6.88 6.22 -15.84
N LEU A 177 6.98 5.19 -14.99
CA LEU A 177 7.89 4.05 -15.21
C LEU A 177 7.53 3.30 -16.49
N ILE A 178 6.25 3.00 -16.69
CA ILE A 178 5.77 2.33 -17.90
C ILE A 178 6.09 3.18 -19.13
N SER A 179 5.78 4.47 -19.10
CA SER A 179 5.95 5.35 -20.26
C SER A 179 7.41 5.60 -20.63
N LEU A 180 8.29 5.72 -19.63
CA LEU A 180 9.71 6.06 -19.83
C LEU A 180 10.62 4.86 -20.02
N TYR A 181 10.32 3.71 -19.44
CA TYR A 181 11.24 2.56 -19.45
C TYR A 181 10.68 1.33 -20.14
N VAL A 182 9.37 1.07 -20.01
CA VAL A 182 8.75 -0.15 -20.57
C VAL A 182 8.29 0.09 -22.01
N LEU A 183 7.65 1.22 -22.25
CA LEU A 183 7.15 1.61 -23.54
C LEU A 183 8.17 2.39 -24.36
N GLN A 184 9.42 2.59 -23.92
CA GLN A 184 10.41 3.17 -24.81
C GLN A 184 10.99 2.10 -25.74
N ASP A 185 11.08 2.43 -27.03
CA ASP A 185 11.64 1.56 -28.06
C ASP A 185 12.73 2.33 -28.79
N ALA A 186 13.99 2.09 -28.39
CA ALA A 186 15.16 2.74 -28.97
C ALA A 186 15.42 2.32 -30.42
N ASP A 187 14.98 1.12 -30.81
CA ASP A 187 15.21 0.57 -32.15
C ASP A 187 14.21 1.15 -33.16
N SER A 188 12.98 1.47 -32.73
CA SER A 188 12.02 2.24 -33.52
C SER A 188 12.43 3.69 -33.82
N LEU A 189 13.49 4.19 -33.16
CA LEU A 189 14.02 5.55 -33.28
C LEU A 189 15.25 5.67 -34.21
N HIS A 190 15.62 4.61 -34.95
CA HIS A 190 16.70 4.65 -35.95
C HIS A 190 16.29 5.46 -37.19
N TRP A 191 16.34 6.80 -37.05
CA TRP A 191 16.02 7.76 -38.11
C TRP A 191 17.01 7.77 -39.29
N GLU A 192 18.18 7.15 -39.11
CA GLU A 192 19.19 6.97 -40.16
C GLU A 192 18.86 5.80 -41.10
N ASP A 193 17.95 4.91 -40.72
CA ASP A 193 17.61 3.75 -41.53
C ASP A 193 16.57 4.11 -42.60
N GLY A 194 16.84 3.73 -43.85
CA GLY A 194 15.99 4.03 -45.00
C GLY A 194 14.77 3.12 -45.12
N GLN A 195 14.70 2.05 -44.32
CA GLN A 195 13.57 1.16 -44.23
C GLN A 195 12.65 1.54 -43.06
N GLN A 196 11.35 1.45 -43.29
CA GLN A 196 10.39 1.53 -42.19
C GLN A 196 10.63 0.35 -41.25
N PHE A 197 10.76 0.64 -39.96
CA PHE A 197 10.91 -0.37 -38.92
C PHE A 197 9.83 -1.46 -39.07
N PHE A 198 10.28 -2.68 -39.33
CA PHE A 198 9.42 -3.85 -39.48
C PHE A 198 9.87 -4.90 -38.46
N GLU A 199 9.18 -4.95 -37.32
CA GLU A 199 9.23 -6.15 -36.46
C GLU A 199 8.74 -7.32 -37.32
N SER A 200 9.60 -8.33 -37.48
CA SER A 200 9.39 -9.52 -38.30
C SER A 200 8.17 -10.37 -37.84
N GLU A 201 8.15 -11.69 -38.05
CA GLU A 201 7.05 -12.58 -37.62
C GLU A 201 6.84 -12.71 -36.09
N ARG A 202 7.61 -11.96 -35.29
CA ARG A 202 7.51 -11.96 -33.81
C ARG A 202 6.77 -10.70 -33.37
N GLY A 203 5.73 -10.88 -32.55
CA GLY A 203 4.92 -9.76 -32.03
C GLY A 203 5.77 -8.73 -31.26
N SER A 204 5.28 -7.49 -31.19
CA SER A 204 6.11 -6.36 -30.77
C SER A 204 6.77 -6.52 -29.40
N PHE A 205 8.08 -6.28 -29.34
CA PHE A 205 8.86 -6.39 -28.10
C PHE A 205 8.32 -5.46 -27.01
N VAL A 206 7.88 -4.26 -27.41
CA VAL A 206 7.25 -3.28 -26.51
C VAL A 206 5.96 -3.82 -25.89
N VAL A 207 5.12 -4.49 -26.68
CA VAL A 207 3.87 -5.09 -26.20
C VAL A 207 4.17 -6.27 -25.27
N GLN A 208 5.21 -7.05 -25.56
CA GLN A 208 5.65 -8.15 -24.69
C GLN A 208 6.21 -7.64 -23.35
N MET A 209 7.03 -6.60 -23.36
CA MET A 209 7.56 -5.96 -22.15
C MET A 209 6.45 -5.29 -21.33
N TRP A 210 5.50 -4.61 -21.98
CA TRP A 210 4.31 -4.08 -21.33
C TRP A 210 3.46 -5.18 -20.69
N TRP A 211 3.22 -6.26 -21.42
CA TRP A 211 2.47 -7.39 -20.90
C TRP A 211 3.16 -8.02 -19.70
N LEU A 212 4.50 -8.19 -19.75
CA LEU A 212 5.30 -8.72 -18.64
C LEU A 212 5.26 -7.79 -17.41
N TYR A 213 5.28 -6.47 -17.61
CA TYR A 213 5.16 -5.51 -16.52
C TYR A 213 3.76 -5.55 -15.86
N MET A 214 2.72 -5.70 -16.68
CA MET A 214 1.31 -5.69 -16.22
C MET A 214 0.82 -7.04 -15.68
N ASN A 215 1.30 -8.15 -16.24
CA ASN A 215 0.87 -9.50 -15.88
C ASN A 215 2.00 -10.27 -15.21
N ASP A 216 1.66 -10.82 -14.05
CA ASP A 216 2.36 -11.91 -13.42
C ASP A 216 2.36 -13.16 -14.30
N TYR A 217 3.45 -13.36 -15.07
CA TYR A 217 3.84 -14.69 -15.49
C TYR A 217 5.26 -15.00 -14.99
N ILE A 218 5.27 -15.88 -14.00
CA ILE A 218 6.39 -16.69 -13.52
C ILE A 218 7.34 -17.07 -14.68
N ILE A 219 8.64 -16.87 -14.46
CA ILE A 219 9.82 -17.11 -15.35
C ILE A 219 10.55 -15.83 -15.84
N PHE A 220 10.71 -14.81 -14.97
CA PHE A 220 12.01 -14.12 -14.82
C PHE A 220 12.12 -13.48 -13.42
N PHE A 221 12.25 -14.37 -12.44
CA PHE A 221 12.02 -14.19 -10.99
C PHE A 221 13.05 -13.32 -10.24
N PHE A 222 13.69 -12.31 -10.83
CA PHE A 222 14.71 -11.57 -10.08
C PHE A 222 14.81 -10.05 -10.28
N PHE A 223 14.08 -9.44 -11.23
CA PHE A 223 14.20 -7.98 -11.42
C PHE A 223 12.88 -7.20 -11.58
N PHE A 224 11.76 -7.87 -11.88
CA PHE A 224 10.45 -7.22 -11.95
C PHE A 224 9.48 -8.00 -11.07
N SER A 225 9.31 -7.53 -9.83
CA SER A 225 8.24 -8.01 -8.96
C SER A 225 6.90 -7.69 -9.62
N GLY A 226 6.00 -8.67 -9.67
CA GLY A 226 4.71 -8.55 -10.31
C GLY A 226 3.89 -7.41 -9.73
N THR A 227 3.70 -6.34 -10.50
CA THR A 227 3.01 -5.14 -9.99
C THR A 227 1.57 -5.47 -9.58
N LYS A 228 0.94 -6.45 -10.23
CA LYS A 228 -0.40 -6.91 -9.88
C LYS A 228 -0.38 -7.68 -8.56
N ASP A 229 0.47 -8.68 -8.40
CA ASP A 229 0.53 -9.43 -7.15
C ASP A 229 0.93 -8.53 -5.97
N ASP A 230 1.89 -7.61 -6.14
CA ASP A 230 2.28 -6.67 -5.08
C ASP A 230 1.15 -5.72 -4.66
N LEU A 231 0.40 -5.20 -5.64
CA LEU A 231 -0.78 -4.37 -5.39
C LEU A 231 -1.88 -5.14 -4.66
N TRP A 232 -2.24 -6.33 -5.13
CA TRP A 232 -3.34 -7.11 -4.54
C TRP A 232 -3.00 -7.72 -3.19
N ASN A 233 -1.71 -7.95 -2.91
CA ASN A 233 -1.26 -8.50 -1.63
C ASN A 233 -1.07 -7.43 -0.56
N THR A 234 -0.81 -6.17 -0.90
CA THR A 234 -0.42 -5.17 0.12
C THR A 234 -1.38 -3.98 0.19
N VAL A 235 -2.12 -3.70 -0.88
CA VAL A 235 -3.08 -2.58 -0.95
C VAL A 235 -4.51 -3.12 -0.81
N PRO A 236 -5.44 -2.33 -0.23
CA PRO A 236 -6.86 -2.66 -0.27
C PRO A 236 -7.34 -2.99 -1.70
N PRO A 237 -8.07 -4.10 -1.92
CA PRO A 237 -8.51 -4.54 -3.25
C PRO A 237 -9.16 -3.48 -4.13
N LYS A 238 -10.01 -2.60 -3.58
CA LYS A 238 -10.64 -1.53 -4.38
C LYS A 238 -9.61 -0.50 -4.85
N THR A 239 -8.67 -0.16 -3.99
CA THR A 239 -7.57 0.76 -4.30
C THR A 239 -6.60 0.14 -5.30
N ALA A 240 -6.26 -1.14 -5.14
CA ALA A 240 -5.45 -1.90 -6.09
C ALA A 240 -6.09 -1.92 -7.49
N GLN A 241 -7.39 -2.23 -7.57
CA GLN A 241 -8.16 -2.18 -8.82
C GLN A 241 -8.12 -0.80 -9.47
N ARG A 242 -8.31 0.27 -8.69
CA ARG A 242 -8.29 1.65 -9.20
C ARG A 242 -6.92 2.02 -9.78
N ILE A 243 -5.84 1.70 -9.07
CA ILE A 243 -4.47 1.99 -9.52
C ILE A 243 -4.18 1.21 -10.80
N PHE A 244 -4.44 -0.10 -10.80
CA PHE A 244 -4.19 -0.96 -11.96
C PHE A 244 -4.99 -0.53 -13.19
N ALA A 245 -6.28 -0.18 -13.02
CA ALA A 245 -7.10 0.34 -14.10
C ALA A 245 -6.56 1.66 -14.66
N GLY A 246 -6.05 2.55 -13.81
CA GLY A 246 -5.39 3.78 -14.23
C GLY A 246 -4.13 3.51 -15.06
N MET A 247 -3.25 2.61 -14.59
CA MET A 247 -2.04 2.21 -15.29
C MET A 247 -2.36 1.61 -16.66
N LEU A 248 -3.38 0.74 -16.72
CA LEU A 248 -3.83 0.10 -17.95
C LEU A 248 -4.40 1.13 -18.93
N ASN A 249 -5.19 2.08 -18.46
CA ASN A 249 -5.74 3.14 -19.31
C ASN A 249 -4.65 4.01 -19.94
N GLU A 250 -3.67 4.46 -19.16
CA GLU A 250 -2.58 5.33 -19.65
C GLU A 250 -1.71 4.57 -20.68
N SER A 251 -1.29 3.36 -20.33
CA SER A 251 -0.44 2.55 -21.20
C SER A 251 -1.15 2.12 -22.50
N LEU A 252 -2.43 1.74 -22.43
CA LEU A 252 -3.22 1.44 -23.64
C LEU A 252 -3.42 2.68 -24.51
N THR A 253 -3.56 3.88 -23.92
CA THR A 253 -3.64 5.13 -24.69
C THR A 253 -2.37 5.35 -25.50
N ILE A 254 -1.19 5.15 -24.89
CA ILE A 254 0.11 5.26 -25.57
C ILE A 254 0.22 4.22 -26.69
N LEU A 255 -0.11 2.96 -26.42
CA LEU A 255 -0.07 1.89 -27.41
C LEU A 255 -1.04 2.16 -28.57
N SER A 256 -2.27 2.59 -28.27
CA SER A 256 -3.29 2.94 -29.26
C SER A 256 -2.80 4.03 -30.20
N VAL A 257 -2.22 5.13 -29.68
CA VAL A 257 -1.66 6.21 -30.51
C VAL A 257 -0.54 5.72 -31.42
N ARG A 258 0.32 4.80 -30.93
CA ARG A 258 1.44 4.27 -31.72
C ARG A 258 0.97 3.34 -32.82
N TYR A 259 0.13 2.35 -32.51
CA TYR A 259 -0.29 1.34 -33.48
C TYR A 259 -1.42 1.80 -34.40
N SER A 260 -2.20 2.81 -34.03
CA SER A 260 -3.20 3.42 -34.93
C SER A 260 -2.58 4.17 -36.11
N ARG A 261 -1.30 4.54 -36.01
CA ARG A 261 -0.54 5.23 -37.06
C ARG A 261 0.16 4.27 -38.04
N VAL A 262 0.04 2.95 -37.82
CA VAL A 262 0.60 1.94 -38.72
C VAL A 262 -0.32 1.80 -39.93
N THR A 263 -0.05 2.58 -40.96
CA THR A 263 -0.68 2.41 -42.27
C THR A 263 -0.12 1.18 -42.96
N ASN A 264 -1.00 0.24 -43.35
CA ASN A 264 -0.66 -0.86 -44.25
C ASN A 264 -0.10 -0.31 -45.57
N LEU A 265 1.22 -0.30 -45.72
CA LEU A 265 1.89 -0.14 -47.02
C LEU A 265 1.84 -1.44 -47.83
N ARG A 266 0.63 -1.98 -47.99
CA ARG A 266 0.30 -2.98 -49.02
C ARG A 266 -0.73 -2.36 -49.97
N SER A 267 -0.31 -1.34 -50.71
CA SER A 267 -1.04 -0.85 -51.87
C SER A 267 -0.09 -0.10 -52.80
N SER A 268 0.91 -0.81 -53.36
CA SER A 268 1.64 -0.42 -54.57
C SER A 268 2.50 -1.59 -55.05
N TYR A 269 1.86 -2.61 -55.61
CA TYR A 269 2.44 -3.51 -56.60
C TYR A 269 1.36 -3.83 -57.64
#